data_AF-A0A3G8M1Z6-F1
#
_entry.id   AF-A0A3G8M1Z6-F1
#
_cell.length_a   1.000
_cell.length_b   1.000
_cell.length_c   1.000
_cell.angle_alpha   90.00
_cell.angle_beta   90.00
_cell.angle_gamma   90.00
#
_symmetry.space_group_name_H-M   'P 1'
#
loop_
_entity.id
_entity.type
_entity.pdbx_description
1 polymer ?
#
loop_
_entity_poly.entity_id
_entity_poly.type
_entity_poly.pdbx_seq_one_letter_code
_entity_poly.pdbx_strand_id
1 'polypeptide(L)'
;MIATSSGLFELAAGLRQRADAVEELARQFHVFERNAAIVSALCLYPGKPSRCAKALASDLKSYAGNQWLRDRRHESLPALASDKHRAWFRILRSRSGEPIGWRQILNIADFCNGQPLKLQNALCDSEHDRSEMHGDF
;
A
#
# COMPACT_ATOMS: atom_id res chain seq x y z
N MET A 1 -26.40 -28.99 -24.53
CA MET A 1 -24.95 -29.26 -24.62
C MET A 1 -24.37 -29.10 -23.22
N ILE A 2 -23.98 -30.21 -22.59
CA ILE A 2 -23.38 -30.21 -21.25
C ILE A 2 -21.92 -29.83 -21.44
N ALA A 3 -21.46 -28.73 -20.85
CA ALA A 3 -20.05 -28.40 -20.82
C ALA A 3 -19.28 -29.61 -20.27
N THR A 4 -18.33 -30.14 -21.05
CA THR A 4 -17.49 -31.26 -20.60
C THR A 4 -16.76 -30.85 -19.33
N SER A 5 -16.58 -31.78 -18.40
CA SER A 5 -15.90 -31.54 -17.12
C SER A 5 -14.55 -30.81 -17.30
N SER A 6 -13.81 -31.11 -18.38
CA SER A 6 -12.57 -30.43 -18.76
C SER A 6 -12.74 -28.92 -19.01
N GLY A 7 -13.79 -28.50 -19.74
CA GLY A 7 -14.04 -27.08 -20.00
C GLY A 7 -14.44 -26.29 -18.74
N LEU A 8 -15.07 -26.97 -17.76
CA LEU A 8 -15.35 -26.39 -16.46
C LEU A 8 -14.09 -26.23 -15.60
N PHE A 9 -13.14 -27.18 -15.67
CA PHE A 9 -11.86 -27.07 -14.97
C PHE A 9 -10.96 -25.96 -15.53
N GLU A 10 -10.89 -25.82 -16.86
CA GLU A 10 -10.13 -24.73 -17.50
C GLU A 10 -10.72 -23.35 -17.17
N LEU A 11 -12.05 -23.23 -17.18
CA LEU A 11 -12.73 -22.00 -16.80
C LEU A 11 -12.51 -21.67 -15.32
N ALA A 12 -12.56 -22.67 -14.43
CA ALA A 12 -12.26 -22.49 -13.01
C ALA A 12 -10.79 -22.06 -12.78
N ALA A 13 -9.83 -22.63 -13.51
CA ALA A 13 -8.43 -22.26 -13.43
C ALA A 13 -8.20 -20.80 -13.91
N GLY A 14 -8.82 -20.41 -15.02
CA GLY A 14 -8.76 -19.04 -15.54
C GLY A 14 -9.39 -18.01 -14.59
N LEU A 15 -10.50 -18.35 -13.93
CA LEU A 15 -11.11 -17.49 -12.91
C LEU A 15 -10.21 -17.34 -11.66
N ARG A 16 -9.56 -18.42 -11.23
CA ARG A 16 -8.62 -18.38 -10.10
C ARG A 16 -7.43 -17.49 -10.39
N GLN A 17 -6.81 -17.61 -11.56
CA GLN A 17 -5.69 -16.76 -11.96
C GLN A 17 -6.06 -15.26 -11.98
N ARG A 18 -7.28 -14.94 -12.44
CA ARG A 18 -7.80 -13.56 -12.39
C ARG A 18 -8.03 -13.08 -10.96
N ALA A 19 -8.55 -13.92 -10.08
CA ALA A 19 -8.74 -13.59 -8.67
C ALA A 19 -7.40 -13.28 -8.00
N ASP A 20 -6.38 -14.12 -8.23
CA ASP A 20 -5.03 -13.92 -7.68
C ASP A 20 -4.40 -12.60 -8.18
N ALA A 21 -4.58 -12.27 -9.47
CA ALA A 21 -4.10 -11.02 -10.04
C ALA A 21 -4.79 -9.78 -9.44
N VAL A 22 -6.10 -9.86 -9.19
CA VAL A 22 -6.86 -8.77 -8.54
C VAL A 22 -6.44 -8.61 -7.08
N GLU A 23 -6.21 -9.71 -6.35
CA GLU A 23 -5.72 -9.68 -4.98
C GLU A 23 -4.34 -9.03 -4.89
N GLU A 24 -3.43 -9.35 -5.81
CA GLU A 24 -2.11 -8.74 -5.89
C GLU A 24 -2.19 -7.23 -6.15
N LEU A 25 -3.05 -6.79 -7.09
CA LEU A 25 -3.27 -5.37 -7.34
C LEU A 25 -3.85 -4.67 -6.10
N ALA A 26 -4.84 -5.25 -5.42
CA ALA A 26 -5.42 -4.69 -4.20
C ALA A 26 -4.36 -4.52 -3.10
N ARG A 27 -3.47 -5.50 -2.95
CA ARG A 27 -2.33 -5.43 -2.03
C ARG A 27 -1.38 -4.29 -2.36
N GLN A 28 -1.06 -4.10 -3.64
CA GLN A 28 -0.20 -2.99 -4.09
C GLN A 28 -0.83 -1.62 -3.84
N PHE A 29 -2.12 -1.46 -4.14
CA PHE A 29 -2.86 -0.23 -3.87
C PHE A 29 -2.87 0.10 -2.37
N HIS A 30 -3.13 -0.88 -1.50
CA HIS A 30 -3.08 -0.65 -0.05
C HIS A 30 -1.69 -0.21 0.43
N VAL A 31 -0.61 -0.76 -0.12
CA VAL A 31 0.75 -0.32 0.19
C VAL A 31 0.99 1.11 -0.26
N PHE A 32 0.53 1.47 -1.46
CA PHE A 32 0.64 2.83 -2.00
C PHE A 32 -0.11 3.85 -1.15
N GLU A 33 -1.38 3.60 -0.82
CA GLU A 33 -2.20 4.49 0.01
C GLU A 33 -1.57 4.72 1.40
N ARG A 34 -1.07 3.65 2.02
CA ARG A 34 -0.36 3.74 3.30
C ARG A 34 0.87 4.63 3.18
N ASN A 35 1.70 4.41 2.16
CA ASN A 35 2.93 5.16 1.99
C ASN A 35 2.64 6.64 1.72
N ALA A 36 1.63 6.94 0.89
CA ALA A 36 1.16 8.30 0.63
C ALA A 36 0.64 8.98 1.91
N ALA A 37 -0.08 8.26 2.76
CA ALA A 37 -0.54 8.76 4.06
C ALA A 37 0.63 9.10 5.00
N ILE A 38 1.69 8.28 5.02
CA ILE A 38 2.90 8.53 5.81
C ILE A 38 3.64 9.77 5.30
N VAL A 39 3.84 9.89 3.99
CA VAL A 39 4.50 11.06 3.37
C VAL A 39 3.71 12.33 3.67
N SER A 40 2.39 12.30 3.48
CA SER A 40 1.51 13.44 3.79
C SER A 40 1.56 13.81 5.27
N ALA A 41 1.61 12.82 6.17
CA ALA A 41 1.71 13.06 7.61
C ALA A 41 3.02 13.76 7.99
N LEU A 42 4.14 13.42 7.34
CA LEU A 42 5.44 14.04 7.59
C LEU A 42 5.45 15.54 7.28
N CYS A 43 4.68 15.99 6.28
CA CYS A 43 4.52 17.42 5.95
C CYS A 43 3.88 18.23 7.09
N LEU A 44 3.20 17.58 8.05
CA LEU A 44 2.59 18.24 9.22
C LEU A 44 3.59 18.47 10.37
N TYR A 45 4.84 18.02 10.22
CA TYR A 45 5.88 18.16 11.23
C TYR A 45 6.97 19.11 10.74
N PRO A 46 7.34 20.13 11.54
CA PRO A 46 8.42 21.03 11.18
C PRO A 46 9.79 20.38 11.42
N GLY A 47 10.72 20.60 10.49
CA GLY A 47 12.15 20.31 10.67
C GLY A 47 12.73 19.27 9.72
N LYS A 48 13.88 18.71 10.11
CA LYS A 48 14.61 17.72 9.30
C LYS A 48 13.84 16.39 9.22
N PRO A 49 13.90 15.65 8.09
CA PRO A 49 13.13 14.42 7.88
C PRO A 49 13.25 13.39 9.01
N SER A 50 14.47 13.16 9.53
CA SER A 50 14.71 12.23 10.62
C SER A 50 14.05 12.64 11.95
N ARG A 51 13.96 13.95 12.22
CA ARG A 51 13.25 14.49 13.39
C ARG A 51 11.74 14.35 13.21
N CYS A 52 11.23 14.67 12.02
CA CYS A 52 9.82 14.50 11.66
C CYS A 52 9.39 13.03 11.79
N ALA A 53 10.19 12.09 11.28
CA ALA A 53 9.91 10.66 11.36
C ALA A 53 9.89 10.14 12.82
N LYS A 54 10.81 10.61 13.67
CA LYS A 54 10.81 10.27 15.11
C LYS A 54 9.58 10.81 15.83
N ALA A 55 9.21 12.06 15.54
CA ALA A 55 8.02 12.69 16.12
C ALA A 55 6.74 11.94 15.69
N LEU A 56 6.59 11.65 14.40
CA LEU A 56 5.46 10.88 13.88
C LEU A 56 5.37 9.49 14.51
N ALA A 57 6.50 8.76 14.62
CA ALA A 57 6.51 7.44 15.25
C ALA A 57 6.08 7.50 16.73
N SER A 58 6.54 8.51 17.46
CA SER A 58 6.16 8.73 18.85
C SER A 58 4.67 9.02 18.99
N ASP A 59 4.13 9.89 18.14
CA ASP A 59 2.71 10.24 18.14
C ASP A 59 1.83 9.04 17.76
N LEU A 60 2.23 8.25 16.75
CA LEU A 60 1.53 7.02 16.38
C LEU A 60 1.50 6.01 17.53
N LYS A 61 2.62 5.83 18.24
CA LYS A 61 2.68 4.95 19.42
C LYS A 61 1.76 5.43 20.53
N SER A 62 1.76 6.74 20.81
CA SER A 62 0.87 7.35 21.81
C SER A 62 -0.60 7.20 21.41
N TYR A 63 -0.93 7.48 20.16
CA TYR A 63 -2.29 7.37 19.62
C TYR A 63 -2.81 5.92 19.66
N ALA A 64 -1.96 4.95 19.28
CA ALA A 64 -2.26 3.52 19.37
C ALA A 64 -2.59 3.07 20.81
N GLY A 65 -1.86 3.59 21.80
CA GLY A 65 -2.06 3.24 23.21
C GLY A 65 -3.29 3.89 23.85
N ASN A 66 -3.66 5.10 23.43
CA ASN A 66 -4.60 5.93 24.18
C ASN A 66 -5.98 6.10 23.51
N GLN A 67 -6.03 6.21 22.18
CA GLN A 67 -7.25 6.65 21.47
C GLN A 67 -7.71 5.67 20.40
N TRP A 68 -6.80 4.82 19.89
CA TRP A 68 -7.11 3.89 18.80
C TRP A 68 -8.31 2.97 19.09
N LEU A 69 -8.43 2.43 20.31
CA LEU A 69 -9.54 1.52 20.65
C LEU A 69 -10.92 2.16 20.52
N ARG A 70 -11.00 3.47 20.77
CA ARG A 70 -12.22 4.27 20.59
C ARG A 70 -12.47 4.53 19.11
N ASP A 71 -11.43 4.92 18.39
CA ASP A 71 -11.56 5.42 17.03
C ASP A 71 -11.68 4.30 15.98
N ARG A 72 -11.17 3.09 16.25
CA ARG A 72 -11.04 1.98 15.26
C ARG A 72 -12.35 1.57 14.57
N ARG A 73 -13.50 1.83 15.20
CA ARG A 73 -14.83 1.49 14.65
C ARG A 73 -15.30 2.47 13.58
N HIS A 74 -14.75 3.67 13.55
CA HIS A 74 -15.08 4.65 12.53
C HIS A 74 -14.47 4.22 11.19
N GLU A 75 -15.14 4.52 10.07
CA GLU A 75 -14.54 4.34 8.75
C GLU A 75 -13.49 5.42 8.45
N SER A 76 -13.82 6.66 8.82
CA SER A 76 -12.97 7.83 8.77
C SER A 76 -13.23 8.72 9.98
N LEU A 77 -12.24 9.54 10.35
CA LEU A 77 -12.43 10.55 11.39
C LEU A 77 -13.16 11.78 10.83
N PRO A 78 -14.02 12.43 11.64
CA PRO A 78 -14.76 13.62 11.21
C PRO A 78 -13.82 14.76 10.83
N ALA A 79 -14.27 15.63 9.92
CA ALA A 79 -13.50 16.78 9.45
C ALA A 79 -13.11 17.78 10.57
N LEU A 80 -13.83 17.75 11.70
CA LEU A 80 -13.54 18.52 12.91
C LEU A 80 -12.27 18.04 13.65
N ALA A 81 -11.84 16.78 13.45
CA ALA A 81 -10.60 16.27 14.02
C ALA A 81 -9.39 16.96 13.37
N SER A 82 -8.31 17.18 14.12
CA SER A 82 -7.11 17.82 13.56
C SER A 82 -6.50 17.02 12.40
N ASP A 83 -5.83 17.69 11.46
CA ASP A 83 -5.17 17.05 10.32
C ASP A 83 -4.21 15.93 10.75
N LYS A 84 -3.47 16.18 11.85
CA LYS A 84 -2.56 15.20 12.44
C LYS A 84 -3.30 13.97 12.92
N HIS A 85 -4.39 14.14 13.66
CA HIS A 85 -5.21 13.02 14.17
C HIS A 85 -5.79 12.19 13.02
N ARG A 86 -6.31 12.85 11.98
CA ARG A 86 -6.80 12.17 10.77
C ARG A 86 -5.68 11.41 10.05
N ALA A 87 -4.47 11.97 9.98
CA ALA A 87 -3.32 11.30 9.40
C ALA A 87 -2.90 10.07 10.21
N TRP A 88 -2.80 10.18 11.54
CA TRP A 88 -2.47 9.07 12.43
C TRP A 88 -3.49 7.94 12.33
N PHE A 89 -4.79 8.29 12.30
CA PHE A 89 -5.87 7.34 12.12
C PHE A 89 -5.76 6.56 10.81
N ARG A 90 -5.54 7.24 9.68
CA ARG A 90 -5.36 6.59 8.37
C ARG A 90 -4.17 5.62 8.38
N ILE A 91 -3.04 6.04 8.96
CA ILE A 91 -1.84 5.20 9.06
C ILE A 91 -2.10 3.96 9.92
N LEU A 92 -2.66 4.12 11.13
CA LEU A 92 -2.96 2.97 12.00
C LEU A 92 -4.02 2.05 11.39
N ARG A 93 -5.06 2.59 10.73
CA ARG A 93 -6.09 1.78 10.08
C ARG A 93 -5.52 0.88 8.99
N SER A 94 -4.60 1.39 8.18
CA SER A 94 -3.90 0.59 7.16
C SER A 94 -2.98 -0.52 7.75
N ARG A 95 -2.75 -0.49 9.06
CA ARG A 95 -1.89 -1.43 9.80
C ARG A 95 -2.64 -2.12 10.94
N SER A 96 -3.97 -2.16 10.90
CA SER A 96 -4.81 -2.81 11.93
C SER A 96 -4.54 -2.33 13.36
N GLY A 97 -4.07 -1.09 13.53
CA GLY A 97 -3.74 -0.49 14.83
C GLY A 97 -2.27 -0.60 15.24
N GLU A 98 -1.43 -1.24 14.44
CA GLU A 98 -0.01 -1.40 14.78
C GLU A 98 0.81 -0.16 14.41
N PRO A 99 1.48 0.49 15.38
CA PRO A 99 2.33 1.63 15.09
C PRO A 99 3.57 1.20 14.29
N ILE A 100 4.05 2.11 13.44
CA ILE A 100 5.24 1.91 12.60
C ILE A 100 6.46 2.63 13.21
N GLY A 101 7.64 2.02 13.12
CA GLY A 101 8.87 2.59 13.67
C GLY A 101 9.43 3.74 12.82
N TRP A 102 10.13 4.69 13.45
CA TRP A 102 10.66 5.88 12.77
C TRP A 102 11.63 5.56 11.63
N ARG A 103 12.41 4.47 11.72
CA ARG A 103 13.30 4.03 10.63
C ARG A 103 12.51 3.59 9.39
N GLN A 104 11.41 2.87 9.59
CA GLN A 104 10.54 2.46 8.48
C GLN A 104 9.82 3.65 7.86
N ILE A 105 9.35 4.60 8.67
CA ILE A 105 8.80 5.87 8.18
C ILE A 105 9.82 6.60 7.31
N LEU A 106 11.06 6.73 7.77
CA LEU A 106 12.13 7.42 7.04
C LEU A 106 12.44 6.71 5.72
N ASN A 107 12.58 5.38 5.73
CA ASN A 107 12.79 4.59 4.52
C ASN A 107 11.67 4.78 3.49
N ILE A 108 10.41 4.83 3.94
CA ILE A 108 9.25 5.09 3.08
C ILE A 108 9.33 6.51 2.50
N ALA A 109 9.68 7.50 3.31
CA ALA A 109 9.80 8.89 2.86
C ALA A 109 10.95 9.07 1.85
N ASP A 110 12.12 8.48 2.11
CA ASP A 110 13.28 8.54 1.23
C ASP A 110 12.98 7.87 -0.12
N PHE A 111 12.29 6.73 -0.07
CA PHE A 111 11.83 6.01 -1.25
C PHE A 111 10.82 6.80 -2.09
N CYS A 112 9.93 7.56 -1.45
CA CYS A 112 8.96 8.40 -2.14
C CYS A 112 9.53 9.73 -2.66
N ASN A 113 10.60 10.27 -2.07
CA ASN A 113 11.22 11.55 -2.45
C ASN A 113 12.28 11.46 -3.56
N GLY A 114 12.73 10.26 -3.94
CA GLY A 114 13.86 10.08 -4.86
C GLY A 114 13.71 9.12 -6.04
N GLN A 115 12.64 8.30 -6.11
CA GLN A 115 12.36 7.30 -7.19
C GLN A 115 13.46 6.22 -7.45
N PRO A 116 13.15 5.04 -8.02
CA PRO A 116 11.84 4.42 -8.25
C PRO A 116 11.68 3.10 -7.46
N LEU A 117 10.41 2.72 -7.29
CA LEU A 117 9.99 1.36 -7.04
C LEU A 117 10.68 0.41 -8.04
N LYS A 118 11.62 -0.41 -7.56
CA LYS A 118 11.95 -1.74 -8.14
C LYS A 118 10.75 -2.72 -8.06
N LEU A 119 9.55 -2.20 -8.28
CA LEU A 119 8.29 -2.89 -8.55
C LEU A 119 7.79 -2.57 -9.98
N GLN A 120 8.46 -1.70 -10.75
CA GLN A 120 8.29 -1.64 -12.21
C GLN A 120 8.98 -2.81 -12.94
N ASN A 121 10.03 -3.42 -12.37
CA ASN A 121 10.71 -4.56 -13.01
C ASN A 121 9.92 -5.88 -12.96
N ALA A 122 8.82 -5.96 -12.21
CA ALA A 122 7.97 -7.15 -12.20
C ALA A 122 6.73 -7.02 -13.11
N LEU A 123 6.47 -5.83 -13.67
CA LEU A 123 5.34 -5.56 -14.57
C LEU A 123 5.78 -5.21 -16.01
N CYS A 124 7.08 -5.06 -16.27
CA CYS A 124 7.63 -4.86 -17.62
C CYS A 124 8.38 -6.07 -18.20
N ASP A 125 8.61 -7.15 -17.45
CA ASP A 125 9.20 -8.38 -18.01
C ASP A 125 8.18 -9.26 -18.75
N SER A 126 6.91 -8.85 -18.82
CA SER A 126 5.86 -9.52 -19.59
C SER A 126 5.70 -9.01 -21.03
N GLU A 127 6.53 -8.07 -21.50
CA GLU A 127 6.47 -7.53 -22.87
C GLU A 127 7.77 -7.68 -23.68
N HIS A 128 8.48 -8.81 -23.57
CA HIS A 128 9.51 -9.15 -24.57
C HIS A 128 9.56 -10.62 -25.02
N ASP A 129 8.53 -11.42 -24.73
CA ASP A 129 8.44 -12.81 -25.21
C ASP A 129 7.41 -13.03 -26.33
N ARG A 130 7.10 -11.97 -27.11
CA ARG A 130 6.30 -12.08 -28.35
C ARG A 130 6.79 -11.14 -29.45
N SER A 131 7.83 -11.56 -30.15
CA SER A 131 7.82 -11.47 -31.61
C SER A 131 8.52 -12.71 -32.15
N GLU A 132 7.69 -13.69 -32.46
CA GLU A 132 8.02 -14.81 -33.31
C GLU A 132 8.56 -14.33 -34.66
N MET A 133 9.50 -15.11 -35.18
CA MET A 133 9.65 -15.54 -36.56
C MET A 133 8.91 -14.73 -37.64
N HIS A 134 9.67 -14.18 -38.60
CA HIS A 134 9.49 -14.47 -40.03
C HIS A 134 10.53 -13.73 -40.87
N GLY A 135 11.13 -14.44 -41.84
CA GLY A 135 11.68 -13.81 -43.04
C GLY A 135 13.01 -14.40 -43.48
N ASP A 136 12.95 -15.54 -44.17
CA ASP A 136 13.94 -15.97 -45.16
C ASP A 136 14.34 -14.79 -46.08
N PHE A 137 15.64 -14.61 -46.31
CA PHE A 137 16.25 -14.30 -47.62
C PHE A 137 17.77 -14.52 -47.56
#